data_AF-A0A834RE35-F1
#
_entry.id   AF-A0A834RE35-F1
#
_cell.length_a   1.000
_cell.length_b   1.000
_cell.length_c   1.000
_cell.angle_alpha   90.00
_cell.angle_beta   90.00
_cell.angle_gamma   90.00
#
_symmetry.space_group_name_H-M   'P 1'
#
loop_
_entity.id
_entity.type
_entity.pdbx_description
1 polymer ?
#
loop_
_entity_poly.entity_id
_entity_poly.type
_entity_poly.pdbx_seq_one_letter_code
_entity_poly.pdbx_strand_id
1 'polypeptide(L)'
;MNKFNRDSSLDYDHSLDEKDKIVLSEGYLPTDKIFKIDQYLRMFGFLSQSIEDYLQGNVQGKLKNPSKRMYCFLVLLLFLVMACRNVILVFTSNVWLRNFLGEPKSGRPVDQIELTMAIWSIYGLLLCNLFYKSEKNQLLSWLSPFSIFKGVVSPASMGLNVKMTDEWFRKTKKSMNQSLLFCNIQGLIANVMFALTAYHRFHLKSVPVLANFFWTSITMVWIYYGSALIFISYSYFYSLAAYFILKYRKVNQDIETIISSDPRMKPNERCAMLYRILVDHNKTCSEIHDCNRFWSKYIMQTYFLFIAIICYTTFQTFFTYNNTTVRLFMFSTTVVTGLILTKVSIAASRLTNEAHLSYGRLIRVTFNKYPVELQIQLRMFIQRLSGPTIGFYCLDIFEITYSTYASIIAALGQNFLLVIDFVQSYAQLKEEHYTSSELDISDVFNATFSLNTLVSEEINMIQEKLL
;
A
#
# COMPACT_ATOMS: atom_id res chain seq x y z
N MET A 1 -14.95 -54.34 -6.33
CA MET A 1 -14.53 -54.23 -7.74
C MET A 1 -13.36 -53.26 -7.78
N ASN A 2 -12.16 -53.71 -7.38
CA ASN A 2 -11.08 -54.28 -8.22
C ASN A 2 -10.64 -53.31 -9.34
N LYS A 3 -9.46 -52.66 -9.21
CA LYS A 3 -8.12 -53.09 -9.67
C LYS A 3 -8.05 -53.20 -11.21
N PHE A 4 -6.94 -52.69 -11.79
CA PHE A 4 -6.61 -52.43 -13.22
C PHE A 4 -6.99 -51.00 -13.67
N ASN A 5 -6.10 -50.08 -14.07
CA ASN A 5 -4.76 -50.18 -14.65
C ASN A 5 -3.80 -49.13 -14.03
N ARG A 6 -2.76 -49.62 -13.35
CA ARG A 6 -1.40 -49.11 -13.55
C ARG A 6 -0.94 -49.64 -14.91
N ASP A 7 -0.16 -48.83 -15.62
CA ASP A 7 0.60 -49.13 -16.85
C ASP A 7 0.17 -48.28 -18.05
N SER A 8 0.65 -47.03 -18.05
CA SER A 8 1.13 -46.36 -19.27
C SER A 8 2.07 -45.20 -18.88
N SER A 9 3.14 -45.51 -18.16
CA SER A 9 4.36 -44.72 -18.21
C SER A 9 5.05 -45.06 -19.53
N LEU A 10 4.74 -44.31 -20.58
CA LEU A 10 5.59 -44.26 -21.77
C LEU A 10 6.56 -43.11 -21.58
N ASP A 11 7.81 -43.53 -21.43
CA ASP A 11 9.02 -42.74 -21.39
C ASP A 11 9.03 -41.66 -22.47
N TYR A 12 9.15 -40.41 -22.03
CA TYR A 12 9.92 -39.40 -22.73
C TYR A 12 10.82 -38.72 -21.71
N ASP A 13 11.83 -39.50 -21.31
CA ASP A 13 13.02 -39.04 -20.64
C ASP A 13 13.81 -38.19 -21.64
N HIS A 14 13.64 -36.88 -21.57
CA HIS A 14 14.60 -35.93 -22.12
C HIS A 14 15.16 -35.10 -20.96
N SER A 15 16.27 -35.60 -20.44
CA SER A 15 17.39 -34.84 -19.87
C SER A 15 16.99 -33.62 -19.05
N LEU A 16 16.62 -33.86 -17.79
CA LEU A 16 16.97 -32.92 -16.71
C LEU A 16 18.48 -32.74 -16.78
N ASP A 17 18.91 -31.59 -17.30
CA ASP A 17 20.30 -31.15 -17.33
C ASP A 17 20.91 -31.42 -15.95
N GLU A 18 22.05 -32.11 -15.84
CA GLU A 18 22.66 -32.47 -14.55
C GLU A 18 22.91 -31.24 -13.66
N LYS A 19 22.95 -30.04 -14.26
CA LYS A 19 22.94 -28.75 -13.57
C LYS A 19 21.67 -28.50 -12.74
N ASP A 20 20.50 -28.93 -13.18
CA ASP A 20 19.24 -28.75 -12.45
C ASP A 20 19.09 -29.74 -11.27
N LYS A 21 19.77 -30.90 -11.32
CA LYS A 21 19.87 -31.83 -10.18
C LYS A 21 20.90 -31.38 -9.15
N ILE A 22 21.98 -30.70 -9.56
CA ILE A 22 22.96 -30.09 -8.63
C ILE A 22 22.34 -28.90 -7.87
N VAL A 23 21.39 -28.18 -8.48
CA VAL A 23 20.67 -27.03 -7.90
C VAL A 23 19.66 -27.39 -6.80
N LEU A 24 19.38 -28.68 -6.59
CA LEU A 24 18.53 -29.15 -5.47
C LEU A 24 19.29 -29.29 -4.14
N SER A 25 20.63 -29.23 -4.14
CA SER A 25 21.46 -29.48 -2.95
C SER A 25 22.04 -28.22 -2.29
N GLU A 26 22.08 -27.09 -3.01
CA GLU A 26 22.51 -25.81 -2.45
C GLU A 26 21.29 -24.88 -2.36
N GLY A 27 21.00 -24.39 -1.14
CA GLY A 27 19.95 -23.42 -0.89
C GLY A 27 19.97 -22.29 -1.93
N TYR A 28 18.91 -22.25 -2.76
CA TYR A 28 18.78 -21.42 -3.95
C TYR A 28 18.96 -19.91 -3.72
N LEU A 29 18.82 -19.48 -2.47
CA LEU A 29 19.22 -18.17 -2.01
C LEU A 29 20.36 -18.35 -1.00
N PRO A 30 21.50 -17.65 -1.14
CA PRO A 30 22.51 -17.64 -0.10
C PRO A 30 21.84 -17.42 1.26
N THR A 31 22.23 -18.19 2.27
CA THR A 31 21.64 -18.16 3.62
C THR A 31 21.52 -16.74 4.17
N ASP A 32 22.49 -15.88 3.84
CA ASP A 32 22.48 -14.44 4.15
C ASP A 32 21.32 -13.64 3.55
N LYS A 33 20.87 -14.00 2.33
CA LYS A 33 19.72 -13.38 1.66
C LYS A 33 18.41 -13.82 2.34
N ILE A 34 18.28 -15.10 2.66
CA ILE A 34 17.13 -15.68 3.38
C ILE A 34 16.99 -15.04 4.76
N PHE A 35 18.09 -15.00 5.52
CA PHE A 35 18.14 -14.46 6.87
C PHE A 35 17.77 -12.97 6.93
N LYS A 36 18.24 -12.15 5.99
CA LYS A 36 17.89 -10.71 5.93
C LYS A 36 16.41 -10.48 5.69
N ILE A 37 15.75 -11.26 4.83
CA ILE A 37 14.30 -11.14 4.63
C ILE A 37 13.55 -11.59 5.87
N ASP A 38 13.96 -12.70 6.48
CA ASP A 38 13.32 -13.19 7.69
C ASP A 38 13.41 -12.17 8.84
N GLN A 39 14.50 -11.41 8.96
CA GLN A 39 14.59 -10.27 9.88
C GLN A 39 13.55 -9.17 9.58
N TYR A 40 13.32 -8.82 8.30
CA TYR A 40 12.26 -7.87 7.93
C TYR A 40 10.86 -8.41 8.23
N LEU A 41 10.64 -9.72 8.05
CA LEU A 41 9.39 -10.39 8.40
C LEU A 41 9.16 -10.40 9.93
N ARG A 42 10.25 -10.54 10.72
CA ARG A 42 10.26 -10.63 12.19
C ARG A 42 10.17 -9.29 12.91
N MET A 43 10.79 -8.23 12.38
CA MET A 43 10.96 -6.94 13.09
C MET A 43 9.67 -6.29 13.60
N PHE A 44 8.51 -6.58 13.00
CA PHE A 44 7.24 -5.98 13.44
C PHE A 44 6.19 -6.99 13.94
N GLY A 45 6.58 -8.22 14.23
CA GLY A 45 5.82 -9.18 15.03
C GLY A 45 4.54 -9.75 14.38
N PHE A 46 3.73 -8.95 13.69
CA PHE A 46 2.40 -9.32 13.20
C PHE A 46 2.38 -10.43 12.14
N LEU A 47 3.51 -10.71 11.46
CA LEU A 47 3.55 -11.58 10.29
C LEU A 47 4.50 -12.79 10.39
N SER A 48 5.57 -12.75 11.18
CA SER A 48 6.67 -13.71 11.00
C SER A 48 6.38 -15.18 11.34
N GLN A 49 5.49 -15.42 12.31
CA GLN A 49 5.24 -16.76 12.88
C GLN A 49 3.96 -17.36 12.30
N SER A 50 2.96 -16.54 11.97
CA SER A 50 1.81 -16.95 11.15
C SER A 50 2.24 -17.34 9.73
N ILE A 51 3.28 -16.68 9.17
CA ILE A 51 3.98 -17.15 7.97
C ILE A 51 4.62 -18.53 8.21
N GLU A 52 5.29 -18.76 9.34
CA GLU A 52 5.87 -20.09 9.66
C GLU A 52 4.80 -21.18 9.82
N ASP A 53 3.73 -20.91 10.59
CA ASP A 53 2.65 -21.85 10.85
C ASP A 53 1.81 -22.15 9.60
N TYR A 54 1.54 -21.13 8.77
CA TYR A 54 0.84 -21.28 7.49
C TYR A 54 1.69 -22.06 6.48
N LEU A 55 2.99 -21.78 6.39
CA LEU A 55 3.90 -22.45 5.45
C LEU A 55 4.28 -23.87 5.86
N GLN A 56 4.20 -24.21 7.15
CA GLN A 56 4.38 -25.58 7.66
C GLN A 56 3.11 -26.45 7.52
N GLY A 57 2.05 -25.95 6.89
CA GLY A 57 0.83 -26.73 6.62
C GLY A 57 -0.05 -26.96 7.86
N ASN A 58 0.18 -26.25 8.96
CA ASN A 58 -0.70 -26.28 10.13
C ASN A 58 -1.95 -25.42 9.86
N VAL A 59 -2.82 -25.91 8.97
CA VAL A 59 -4.14 -25.31 8.65
C VAL A 59 -5.09 -25.37 9.85
N GLN A 60 -4.73 -26.03 10.96
CA GLN A 60 -5.47 -25.95 12.22
C GLN A 60 -4.95 -24.80 13.10
N GLY A 61 -5.56 -23.64 12.89
CA GLY A 61 -5.35 -22.36 13.57
C GLY A 61 -5.43 -22.39 15.10
N LYS A 62 -4.41 -22.93 15.76
CA LYS A 62 -4.05 -22.56 17.13
C LYS A 62 -2.64 -21.99 17.10
N LEU A 63 -2.51 -20.67 17.28
CA LEU A 63 -1.22 -20.09 17.66
C LEU A 63 -0.71 -20.89 18.86
N LYS A 64 0.32 -21.70 18.65
CA LYS A 64 0.95 -22.46 19.74
C LYS A 64 1.67 -21.54 20.71
N ASN A 65 1.89 -20.27 20.34
CA ASN A 65 2.69 -19.33 21.11
C ASN A 65 1.82 -18.25 21.81
N PRO A 66 1.46 -18.42 23.09
CA PRO A 66 0.59 -17.49 23.83
C PRO A 66 1.20 -16.08 23.98
N SER A 67 2.52 -15.99 24.06
CA SER A 67 3.27 -14.73 24.17
C SER A 67 3.03 -13.80 22.97
N LYS A 68 2.95 -14.37 21.76
CA LYS A 68 2.75 -13.61 20.53
C LYS A 68 1.30 -13.15 20.36
N ARG A 69 0.34 -13.97 20.77
CA ARG A 69 -1.08 -13.58 20.83
C ARG A 69 -1.27 -12.41 21.80
N MET A 70 -0.59 -12.46 22.94
CA MET A 70 -0.56 -11.35 23.90
C MET A 70 0.07 -10.10 23.28
N TYR A 71 1.19 -10.23 22.56
CA TYR A 71 1.81 -9.11 21.85
C TYR A 71 0.86 -8.48 20.82
N CYS A 72 0.26 -9.26 19.91
CA CYS A 72 -0.70 -8.73 18.93
C CYS A 72 -1.90 -8.05 19.60
N PHE A 73 -2.40 -8.61 20.71
CA PHE A 73 -3.46 -8.00 21.50
C PHE A 73 -3.03 -6.68 22.14
N LEU A 74 -1.83 -6.61 22.73
CA LEU A 74 -1.28 -5.39 23.34
C LEU A 74 -1.09 -4.28 22.30
N VAL A 75 -0.61 -4.61 21.10
CA VAL A 75 -0.48 -3.60 20.04
C VAL A 75 -1.86 -3.15 19.56
N LEU A 76 -2.82 -4.05 19.36
CA LEU A 76 -4.20 -3.66 19.03
C LEU A 76 -4.81 -2.76 20.11
N LEU A 77 -4.57 -3.07 21.39
CA LEU A 77 -5.00 -2.27 22.52
C LEU A 77 -4.34 -0.88 22.51
N LEU A 78 -3.04 -0.78 22.19
CA LEU A 78 -2.34 0.50 22.02
C LEU A 78 -3.01 1.37 20.95
N PHE A 79 -3.28 0.81 19.76
CA PHE A 79 -3.96 1.56 18.70
C PHE A 79 -5.40 1.95 19.08
N LEU A 80 -6.12 1.07 19.78
CA LEU A 80 -7.48 1.36 20.26
C LEU A 80 -7.48 2.51 21.27
N VAL A 81 -6.60 2.45 22.28
CA VAL A 81 -6.47 3.49 23.31
C VAL A 81 -6.10 4.82 22.66
N MET A 82 -5.16 4.84 21.71
CA MET A 82 -4.76 6.06 21.01
C MET A 82 -5.87 6.61 20.11
N ALA A 83 -6.62 5.76 19.41
CA ALA A 83 -7.78 6.19 18.63
C ALA A 83 -8.87 6.80 19.51
N CYS A 84 -9.23 6.13 20.61
CA CYS A 84 -10.20 6.66 21.57
C CYS A 84 -9.73 7.98 22.18
N ARG A 85 -8.48 8.05 22.63
CA ARG A 85 -7.88 9.28 23.17
C ARG A 85 -7.98 10.43 22.18
N ASN A 86 -7.51 10.24 20.95
CA ASN A 86 -7.44 11.32 19.97
C ASN A 86 -8.83 11.75 19.51
N VAL A 87 -9.80 10.83 19.39
CA VAL A 87 -11.20 11.19 19.13
C VAL A 87 -11.80 11.98 20.28
N ILE A 88 -11.59 11.57 21.54
CA ILE A 88 -12.08 12.32 22.71
C ILE A 88 -11.49 13.73 22.75
N LEU A 89 -10.19 13.86 22.47
CA LEU A 89 -9.50 15.16 22.44
C LEU A 89 -10.09 16.09 21.37
N VAL A 90 -10.43 15.58 20.18
CA VAL A 90 -11.04 16.41 19.13
C VAL A 90 -12.39 17.02 19.56
N PHE A 91 -13.20 16.30 20.32
CA PHE A 91 -14.57 16.72 20.65
C PHE A 91 -14.76 17.31 22.05
N THR A 92 -13.76 17.20 22.94
CA THR A 92 -13.90 17.67 24.31
C THR A 92 -13.24 19.02 24.55
N SER A 93 -14.02 19.97 25.07
CA SER A 93 -13.51 21.25 25.57
C SER A 93 -13.27 21.23 27.10
N ASN A 94 -13.51 20.09 27.77
CA ASN A 94 -13.37 19.99 29.22
C ASN A 94 -11.88 19.94 29.62
N VAL A 95 -11.38 21.04 30.17
CA VAL A 95 -9.98 21.23 30.58
C VAL A 95 -9.47 20.11 31.50
N TRP A 96 -10.29 19.64 32.45
CA TRP A 96 -9.89 18.57 33.36
C TRP A 96 -9.64 17.26 32.61
N LEU A 97 -10.56 16.89 31.71
CA LEU A 97 -10.45 15.68 30.91
C LEU A 97 -9.26 15.76 29.93
N ARG A 98 -9.04 16.92 29.29
CA ARG A 98 -7.90 17.08 28.38
C ARG A 98 -6.55 17.04 29.12
N ASN A 99 -6.46 17.65 30.31
CA ASN A 99 -5.30 17.55 31.19
C ASN A 99 -5.00 16.10 31.59
N PHE A 100 -6.04 15.33 31.92
CA PHE A 100 -5.90 13.90 32.20
C PHE A 100 -5.38 13.11 30.99
N LEU A 101 -5.82 13.48 29.78
CA LEU A 101 -5.36 12.90 28.52
C LEU A 101 -4.03 13.49 28.00
N GLY A 102 -3.41 14.40 28.77
CA GLY A 102 -2.09 14.95 28.48
C GLY A 102 -2.06 16.12 27.50
N GLU A 103 -3.20 16.69 27.11
CA GLU A 103 -3.27 17.90 26.27
C GLU A 103 -4.02 19.03 26.99
N PRO A 104 -3.37 20.11 27.43
CA PRO A 104 -4.05 21.13 28.25
C PRO A 104 -4.78 22.19 27.43
N LYS A 105 -4.42 22.36 26.16
CA LYS A 105 -4.94 23.42 25.29
C LYS A 105 -6.05 22.88 24.39
N SER A 106 -7.13 23.64 24.24
CA SER A 106 -8.16 23.47 23.21
C SER A 106 -8.23 24.75 22.37
N GLY A 107 -8.63 24.63 21.11
CA GLY A 107 -8.70 25.73 20.15
C GLY A 107 -7.66 25.63 19.05
N ARG A 108 -7.79 26.49 18.02
CA ARG A 108 -6.81 26.55 16.93
C ARG A 108 -5.44 26.98 17.46
N PRO A 109 -4.34 26.37 16.97
CA PRO A 109 -4.25 25.33 15.93
C PRO A 109 -4.24 23.88 16.47
N VAL A 110 -4.42 23.68 17.77
CA VAL A 110 -4.25 22.37 18.44
C VAL A 110 -5.31 21.38 17.95
N ASP A 111 -6.58 21.81 17.89
CA ASP A 111 -7.69 20.96 17.46
C ASP A 111 -7.50 20.42 16.03
N GLN A 112 -6.81 21.17 15.17
CA GLN A 112 -6.55 20.74 13.79
C GLN A 112 -5.52 19.61 13.74
N ILE A 113 -4.45 19.73 14.54
CA ILE A 113 -3.44 18.68 14.67
C ILE A 113 -4.08 17.43 15.30
N GLU A 114 -4.93 17.60 16.31
CA GLU A 114 -5.64 16.49 16.96
C GLU A 114 -6.55 15.74 15.99
N LEU A 115 -7.26 16.44 15.10
CA LEU A 115 -8.09 15.80 14.09
C LEU A 115 -7.26 14.98 13.10
N THR A 116 -6.13 15.52 12.62
CA THR A 116 -5.18 14.77 11.78
C THR A 116 -4.67 13.52 12.51
N MET A 117 -4.32 13.63 13.79
CA MET A 117 -3.84 12.51 14.60
C MET A 117 -4.94 11.47 14.88
N ALA A 118 -6.19 11.90 15.04
CA ALA A 118 -7.34 11.02 15.18
C ALA A 118 -7.56 10.19 13.91
N ILE A 119 -7.51 10.81 12.72
CA ILE A 119 -7.62 10.10 11.44
C ILE A 119 -6.49 9.07 11.29
N TRP A 120 -5.24 9.43 11.57
CA TRP A 120 -4.10 8.50 11.56
C TRP A 120 -4.27 7.34 12.55
N SER A 121 -4.83 7.61 13.73
CA SER A 121 -5.08 6.59 14.77
C SER A 121 -6.16 5.61 14.34
N ILE A 122 -7.23 6.10 13.73
CA ILE A 122 -8.30 5.28 13.17
C ILE A 122 -7.74 4.42 12.04
N TYR A 123 -6.93 4.99 11.13
CA TYR A 123 -6.28 4.22 10.07
C TYR A 123 -5.38 3.12 10.62
N GLY A 124 -4.49 3.44 11.58
CA GLY A 124 -3.62 2.46 12.24
C GLY A 124 -4.40 1.35 12.93
N LEU A 125 -5.51 1.68 13.60
CA LEU A 125 -6.40 0.71 14.24
C LEU A 125 -7.08 -0.20 13.21
N LEU A 126 -7.61 0.35 12.12
CA LEU A 126 -8.24 -0.43 11.05
C LEU A 126 -7.24 -1.38 10.39
N LEU A 127 -6.02 -0.92 10.16
CA LEU A 127 -4.94 -1.71 9.60
C LEU A 127 -4.52 -2.84 10.56
N CYS A 128 -4.30 -2.52 11.83
CA CYS A 128 -3.97 -3.51 12.86
C CYS A 128 -5.07 -4.57 13.00
N ASN A 129 -6.34 -4.14 12.99
CA ASN A 129 -7.50 -5.03 13.06
C ASN A 129 -7.63 -5.89 11.80
N LEU A 130 -7.28 -5.37 10.62
CA LEU A 130 -7.27 -6.12 9.37
C LEU A 130 -6.28 -7.30 9.45
N PHE A 131 -5.05 -7.06 9.90
CA PHE A 131 -4.06 -8.11 10.08
C PHE A 131 -4.48 -9.11 11.16
N TYR A 132 -4.96 -8.63 12.31
CA TYR A 132 -5.42 -9.49 13.41
C TYR A 132 -6.61 -10.39 13.02
N LYS A 133 -7.61 -9.84 12.33
CA LYS A 133 -8.77 -10.62 11.85
C LYS A 133 -8.40 -11.57 10.70
N SER A 134 -7.48 -11.17 9.83
CA SER A 134 -7.00 -12.01 8.73
C SER A 134 -6.34 -13.28 9.25
N GLU A 135 -5.55 -13.16 10.32
CA GLU A 135 -4.95 -14.30 11.04
C GLU A 135 -6.02 -15.24 11.61
N LYS A 136 -7.07 -14.68 12.25
CA LYS A 136 -8.18 -15.47 12.82
C LYS A 136 -9.02 -16.19 11.76
N ASN A 137 -9.21 -15.55 10.59
CA ASN A 137 -10.08 -16.05 9.52
C ASN A 137 -9.32 -16.79 8.41
N GLN A 138 -8.01 -17.06 8.59
CA GLN A 138 -7.15 -17.78 7.64
C GLN A 138 -7.08 -17.16 6.23
N LEU A 139 -7.22 -15.84 6.12
CA LEU A 139 -7.10 -15.10 4.85
C LEU A 139 -5.63 -14.81 4.49
N LEU A 140 -4.75 -15.78 4.70
CA LEU A 140 -3.29 -15.66 4.59
C LEU A 140 -2.74 -16.24 3.27
N SER A 141 -3.60 -16.56 2.31
CA SER A 141 -3.22 -17.07 0.98
C SER A 141 -2.19 -16.18 0.27
N TRP A 142 -2.27 -14.87 0.47
CA TRP A 142 -1.34 -13.89 -0.09
C TRP A 142 0.11 -14.01 0.42
N LEU A 143 0.35 -14.77 1.48
CA LEU A 143 1.70 -15.06 2.00
C LEU A 143 2.39 -16.21 1.27
N SER A 144 1.64 -16.99 0.49
CA SER A 144 2.16 -18.15 -0.25
C SER A 144 3.42 -17.83 -1.08
N PRO A 145 3.50 -16.71 -1.84
CA PRO A 145 4.70 -16.40 -2.60
C PRO A 145 5.94 -16.19 -1.73
N PHE A 146 5.79 -15.65 -0.52
CA PHE A 146 6.90 -15.37 0.39
C PHE A 146 7.55 -16.64 0.99
N SER A 147 6.93 -17.81 0.80
CA SER A 147 7.52 -19.12 1.11
C SER A 147 8.86 -19.38 0.43
N ILE A 148 9.03 -18.82 -0.77
CA ILE A 148 10.27 -18.88 -1.54
C ILE A 148 11.41 -18.21 -0.78
N PHE A 149 11.15 -17.07 -0.13
CA PHE A 149 12.18 -16.36 0.63
C PHE A 149 12.59 -17.09 1.90
N LYS A 150 11.73 -17.95 2.45
CA LYS A 150 12.08 -18.84 3.55
C LYS A 150 12.74 -20.15 3.08
N GLY A 151 12.88 -20.38 1.78
CA GLY A 151 13.43 -21.61 1.22
C GLY A 151 12.52 -22.84 1.40
N VAL A 152 11.25 -22.64 1.80
CA VAL A 152 10.29 -23.74 2.02
C VAL A 152 9.82 -24.32 0.69
N VAL A 153 9.72 -23.48 -0.34
CA VAL A 153 9.19 -23.84 -1.66
C VAL A 153 10.19 -23.42 -2.74
N SER A 154 10.41 -24.31 -3.73
CA SER A 154 11.31 -24.00 -4.84
C SER A 154 10.70 -22.93 -5.76
N PRO A 155 11.47 -21.94 -6.24
CA PRO A 155 10.95 -20.91 -7.14
C PRO A 155 10.32 -21.49 -8.42
N ALA A 156 10.86 -22.59 -8.92
CA ALA A 156 10.35 -23.30 -10.09
C ALA A 156 8.91 -23.82 -9.89
N SER A 157 8.58 -24.32 -8.70
CA SER A 157 7.21 -24.81 -8.39
C SER A 157 6.16 -23.69 -8.37
N MET A 158 6.60 -22.45 -8.14
CA MET A 158 5.78 -21.23 -8.19
C MET A 158 5.82 -20.55 -9.57
N GLY A 159 6.48 -21.16 -10.55
CA GLY A 159 6.56 -20.68 -11.93
C GLY A 159 7.63 -19.62 -12.18
N LEU A 160 8.56 -19.38 -11.24
CA LEU A 160 9.63 -18.39 -11.38
C LEU A 160 10.96 -19.01 -11.84
N ASN A 161 11.67 -18.29 -12.70
CA ASN A 161 13.04 -18.63 -13.10
C ASN A 161 14.07 -18.00 -12.13
N VAL A 162 15.33 -18.47 -12.12
CA VAL A 162 16.41 -17.94 -11.25
C VAL A 162 16.50 -16.42 -11.35
N LYS A 163 16.63 -15.91 -12.59
CA LYS A 163 16.77 -14.48 -12.88
C LYS A 163 15.58 -13.65 -12.37
N MET A 164 14.36 -14.19 -12.51
CA MET A 164 13.14 -13.51 -12.04
C MET A 164 13.08 -13.46 -10.52
N THR A 165 13.51 -14.54 -9.86
CA THR A 165 13.57 -14.63 -8.40
C THR A 165 14.58 -13.64 -7.83
N ASP A 166 15.75 -13.51 -8.43
CA ASP A 166 16.75 -12.50 -8.05
C ASP A 166 16.25 -11.07 -8.29
N GLU A 167 15.57 -10.82 -9.42
CA GLU A 167 14.96 -9.51 -9.70
C GLU A 167 13.90 -9.16 -8.65
N TRP A 168 13.03 -10.11 -8.32
CA TRP A 168 12.00 -9.96 -7.30
C TRP A 168 12.60 -9.71 -5.92
N PHE A 169 13.63 -10.48 -5.54
CA PHE A 169 14.36 -10.31 -4.30
C PHE A 169 14.98 -8.91 -4.19
N ARG A 170 15.66 -8.45 -5.25
CA ARG A 170 16.28 -7.12 -5.28
C ARG A 170 15.25 -6.01 -5.13
N LYS A 171 14.10 -6.11 -5.83
CA LYS A 171 12.99 -5.16 -5.72
C LYS A 171 12.39 -5.13 -4.32
N THR A 172 12.16 -6.30 -3.74
CA THR A 172 11.61 -6.46 -2.38
C THR A 172 12.54 -5.88 -1.33
N LYS A 173 13.83 -6.25 -1.37
CA LYS A 173 14.86 -5.71 -0.46
C LYS A 173 14.96 -4.19 -0.56
N LYS A 174 14.98 -3.64 -1.77
CA LYS A 174 15.02 -2.18 -1.98
C LYS A 174 13.80 -1.51 -1.36
N SER A 175 12.60 -2.03 -1.60
CA SER A 175 11.36 -1.49 -1.03
C SER A 175 11.35 -1.55 0.49
N MET A 176 11.70 -2.71 1.09
CA MET A 176 11.75 -2.89 2.54
C MET A 176 12.76 -1.95 3.21
N ASN A 177 13.96 -1.79 2.62
CA ASN A 177 14.96 -0.85 3.12
C ASN A 177 14.49 0.60 3.06
N GLN A 178 13.83 1.00 1.96
CA GLN A 178 13.26 2.34 1.85
C GLN A 178 12.18 2.57 2.91
N SER A 179 11.29 1.60 3.11
CA SER A 179 10.23 1.69 4.13
C SER A 179 10.77 1.77 5.56
N LEU A 180 11.82 1.00 5.88
CA LEU A 180 12.50 1.12 7.18
C LEU A 180 13.19 2.47 7.36
N LEU A 181 13.85 2.98 6.32
CA LEU A 181 14.45 4.30 6.35
C LEU A 181 13.39 5.38 6.61
N PHE A 182 12.27 5.35 5.88
CA PHE A 182 11.16 6.28 6.09
C PHE A 182 10.54 6.14 7.48
N CYS A 183 10.35 4.92 7.97
CA CYS A 183 9.87 4.67 9.33
C CYS A 183 10.79 5.26 10.39
N ASN A 184 12.11 5.07 10.26
CA ASN A 184 13.09 5.59 11.22
C ASN A 184 13.18 7.12 11.15
N ILE A 185 13.15 7.72 9.96
CA ILE A 185 13.16 9.18 9.79
C ILE A 185 11.89 9.79 10.40
N GLN A 186 10.71 9.25 10.05
CA GLN A 186 9.43 9.73 10.59
C GLN A 186 9.35 9.54 12.11
N GLY A 187 9.79 8.39 12.61
CA GLY A 187 9.87 8.11 14.04
C GLY A 187 10.79 9.07 14.77
N LEU A 188 11.98 9.36 14.22
CA LEU A 188 12.93 10.31 14.80
C LEU A 188 12.34 11.73 14.85
N ILE A 189 11.79 12.22 13.73
CA ILE A 189 11.18 13.56 13.65
C ILE A 189 10.04 13.67 14.65
N ALA A 190 9.14 12.68 14.68
CA ALA A 190 8.00 12.68 15.59
C ALA A 190 8.45 12.63 17.06
N ASN A 191 9.43 11.80 17.40
CA ASN A 191 9.94 11.71 18.76
C ASN A 191 10.60 13.01 19.21
N VAL A 192 11.39 13.67 18.35
CA VAL A 192 11.96 14.99 18.66
C VAL A 192 10.84 16.01 18.90
N MET A 193 9.82 16.04 18.03
CA MET A 193 8.68 16.95 18.19
C MET A 193 7.91 16.72 19.50
N PHE A 194 7.61 15.46 19.85
CA PHE A 194 6.91 15.15 21.10
C PHE A 194 7.77 15.40 22.33
N ALA A 195 9.09 15.19 22.26
CA ALA A 195 10.01 15.51 23.34
C ALA A 195 10.06 17.02 23.60
N LEU A 196 10.17 17.83 22.54
CA LEU A 196 10.16 19.30 22.64
C LEU A 196 8.83 19.82 23.19
N THR A 197 7.73 19.21 22.75
CA THR A 197 6.39 19.56 23.23
C THR A 197 6.22 19.21 24.71
N ALA A 198 6.70 18.04 25.13
CA ALA A 198 6.68 17.63 26.53
C ALA A 198 7.54 18.54 27.42
N TYR A 199 8.75 18.91 26.95
CA TYR A 199 9.63 19.85 27.61
C TYR A 199 8.97 21.22 27.80
N HIS A 200 8.35 21.74 26.74
CA HIS A 200 7.64 23.02 26.81
C HIS A 200 6.46 22.97 27.80
N ARG A 201 5.69 21.88 27.82
CA ARG A 201 4.60 21.67 28.81
C ARG A 201 5.10 21.58 30.24
N PHE A 202 6.23 20.92 30.45
CA PHE A 202 6.87 20.82 31.76
C PHE A 202 7.27 22.21 32.28
N HIS A 203 7.92 23.02 31.44
CA HIS A 203 8.32 24.38 31.82
C HIS A 203 7.14 25.31 32.11
N LEU A 204 6.07 25.20 31.33
CA LEU A 204 4.86 26.00 31.52
C LEU A 204 3.96 25.50 32.66
N LYS A 205 4.30 24.37 33.30
CA LYS A 205 3.47 23.69 34.33
C LYS A 205 2.01 23.49 33.88
N SER A 206 1.80 23.29 32.58
CA SER A 206 0.46 23.26 31.98
C SER A 206 -0.25 21.91 32.16
N VAL A 207 0.49 20.84 32.40
CA VAL A 207 0.00 19.47 32.60
C VAL A 207 0.69 18.86 33.83
N PRO A 208 0.01 18.01 34.62
CA PRO A 208 0.68 17.21 35.64
C PRO A 208 1.88 16.44 35.06
N VAL A 209 3.03 16.51 35.74
CA VAL A 209 4.31 15.94 35.26
C VAL A 209 4.16 14.46 34.88
N LEU A 210 3.50 13.67 35.73
CA LEU A 210 3.27 12.25 35.50
C LEU A 210 2.46 11.98 34.22
N ALA A 211 1.39 12.75 34.01
CA ALA A 211 0.53 12.61 32.83
C ALA A 211 1.27 13.01 31.54
N ASN A 212 2.08 14.08 31.60
CA ASN A 212 2.90 14.52 30.48
C ASN A 212 3.91 13.42 30.06
N PHE A 213 4.70 12.90 30.99
CA PHE A 213 5.67 11.83 30.69
C PHE A 213 5.00 10.54 30.17
N PHE A 214 3.88 10.14 30.78
CA PHE A 214 3.14 8.94 30.38
C PHE A 214 2.62 9.06 28.95
N TRP A 215 1.89 10.13 28.62
CA TRP A 215 1.30 10.29 27.30
C TRP A 215 2.32 10.56 26.21
N THR A 216 3.41 11.29 26.52
CA THR A 216 4.52 11.47 25.57
C THR A 216 5.17 10.13 25.23
N SER A 217 5.45 9.29 26.23
CA SER A 217 6.06 7.97 26.01
C SER A 217 5.17 7.07 25.16
N ILE A 218 3.87 7.03 25.47
CA ILE A 218 2.90 6.23 24.71
C ILE A 218 2.78 6.75 23.27
N THR A 219 2.76 8.07 23.07
CA THR A 219 2.64 8.67 21.73
C THR A 219 3.87 8.38 20.88
N MET A 220 5.08 8.42 21.46
CA MET A 220 6.34 8.05 20.79
C MET A 220 6.34 6.58 20.34
N VAL A 221 5.88 5.68 21.22
CA VAL A 221 5.75 4.26 20.89
C VAL A 221 4.69 4.07 19.78
N TRP A 222 3.54 4.71 19.92
CA TRP A 222 2.44 4.62 18.95
C TRP A 222 2.85 5.13 17.56
N ILE A 223 3.53 6.29 17.46
CA ILE A 223 3.90 6.83 16.15
C ILE A 223 4.95 5.96 15.45
N TYR A 224 5.89 5.38 16.21
CA TYR A 224 6.90 4.47 15.65
C TYR A 224 6.25 3.19 15.12
N TYR A 225 5.43 2.52 15.94
CA TYR A 225 4.72 1.31 15.51
C TYR A 225 3.69 1.57 14.40
N GLY A 226 3.00 2.72 14.45
CA GLY A 226 2.09 3.17 13.40
C GLY A 226 2.81 3.35 12.07
N SER A 227 3.90 4.12 12.06
CA SER A 227 4.71 4.35 10.86
C SER A 227 5.24 3.03 10.29
N ALA A 228 5.74 2.15 11.16
CA ALA A 228 6.21 0.83 10.76
C ALA A 228 5.10 0.02 10.09
N LEU A 229 3.93 -0.09 10.74
CA LEU A 229 2.80 -0.85 10.21
C LEU A 229 2.42 -0.37 8.81
N ILE A 230 2.40 0.94 8.58
CA ILE A 230 2.00 1.53 7.30
C ILE A 230 3.05 1.27 6.21
N PHE A 231 4.31 1.65 6.43
CA PHE A 231 5.36 1.53 5.42
C PHE A 231 5.70 0.07 5.10
N ILE A 232 5.72 -0.80 6.12
CA ILE A 232 5.97 -2.23 5.94
C ILE A 232 4.82 -2.88 5.15
N SER A 233 3.57 -2.56 5.49
CA SER A 233 2.40 -3.07 4.75
C SER A 233 2.45 -2.68 3.28
N TYR A 234 2.83 -1.44 2.99
CA TYR A 234 3.08 -0.99 1.62
C TYR A 234 4.17 -1.83 0.94
N SER A 235 5.30 -2.10 1.60
CA SER A 235 6.37 -2.91 1.01
C SER A 235 5.95 -4.36 0.73
N TYR A 236 5.11 -4.95 1.56
CA TYR A 236 4.50 -6.25 1.27
C TYR A 236 3.62 -6.21 0.03
N PHE A 237 2.72 -5.22 -0.04
CA PHE A 237 1.87 -5.03 -1.21
C PHE A 237 2.68 -4.84 -2.49
N TYR A 238 3.71 -4.00 -2.44
CA TYR A 238 4.61 -3.76 -3.56
C TYR A 238 5.38 -5.02 -3.99
N SER A 239 5.89 -5.79 -3.02
CA SER A 239 6.58 -7.05 -3.30
C SER A 239 5.66 -8.06 -3.96
N LEU A 240 4.41 -8.17 -3.51
CA LEU A 240 3.40 -9.04 -4.09
C LEU A 240 3.02 -8.60 -5.51
N ALA A 241 2.80 -7.30 -5.73
CA ALA A 241 2.57 -6.77 -7.07
C ALA A 241 3.77 -7.05 -8.00
N ALA A 242 5.00 -6.88 -7.51
CA ALA A 242 6.22 -7.17 -8.28
C ALA A 242 6.34 -8.67 -8.63
N TYR A 243 5.94 -9.57 -7.74
CA TYR A 243 5.87 -11.02 -8.00
C TYR A 243 4.93 -11.32 -9.17
N PHE A 244 3.68 -10.82 -9.11
CA PHE A 244 2.70 -11.07 -10.16
C PHE A 244 3.06 -10.42 -11.50
N ILE A 245 3.65 -9.21 -11.47
CA ILE A 245 4.17 -8.56 -12.68
C ILE A 245 5.22 -9.45 -13.37
N LEU A 246 6.12 -10.08 -12.61
CA LEU A 246 7.12 -10.98 -13.18
C LEU A 246 6.50 -12.25 -13.78
N LYS A 247 5.46 -12.80 -13.14
CA LYS A 247 4.71 -13.95 -13.69
C LYS A 247 4.01 -13.60 -15.00
N TYR A 248 3.31 -12.46 -15.07
CA TYR A 248 2.70 -12.03 -16.33
C TYR A 248 3.73 -11.70 -17.39
N ARG A 249 4.86 -11.11 -17.02
CA ARG A 249 5.96 -10.88 -17.97
C ARG A 249 6.48 -12.19 -18.56
N LYS A 250 6.61 -13.25 -17.75
CA LYS A 250 6.97 -14.59 -18.23
C LYS A 250 5.94 -15.11 -19.23
N VAL A 251 4.66 -15.09 -18.87
CA VAL A 251 3.56 -15.49 -19.76
C VAL A 251 3.61 -14.71 -21.08
N ASN A 252 3.81 -13.40 -21.00
CA ASN A 252 3.94 -12.52 -22.15
C ASN A 252 5.14 -12.86 -23.05
N GLN A 253 6.29 -13.23 -22.46
CA GLN A 253 7.48 -13.67 -23.18
C GLN A 253 7.30 -15.05 -23.82
N ASP A 254 6.62 -15.96 -23.14
CA ASP A 254 6.32 -17.30 -23.66
C ASP A 254 5.37 -17.20 -24.87
N ILE A 255 4.37 -16.31 -24.82
CA ILE A 255 3.49 -16.00 -25.96
C ILE A 255 4.30 -15.41 -27.13
N GLU A 256 5.19 -14.45 -26.84
CA GLU A 256 6.01 -13.83 -27.89
C GLU A 256 6.96 -14.84 -28.55
N THR A 257 7.43 -15.84 -27.80
CA THR A 257 8.26 -16.92 -28.33
C THR A 257 7.48 -17.77 -29.33
N ILE A 258 6.18 -18.02 -29.10
CA ILE A 258 5.32 -18.69 -30.08
C ILE A 258 5.17 -17.84 -31.35
N ILE A 259 4.97 -16.52 -31.19
CA ILE A 259 4.81 -15.58 -32.32
C ILE A 259 6.10 -15.48 -33.15
N SER A 260 7.24 -15.34 -32.48
CA SER A 260 8.56 -15.11 -33.09
C SER A 260 9.28 -16.38 -33.50
N SER A 261 8.78 -17.57 -33.12
CA SER A 261 9.42 -18.83 -33.47
C SER A 261 9.49 -19.07 -34.97
N ASP A 262 10.73 -19.10 -35.46
CA ASP A 262 11.23 -19.67 -36.72
C ASP A 262 10.44 -20.96 -37.10
N PRO A 263 10.26 -21.32 -38.39
CA PRO A 263 9.36 -22.39 -38.85
C PRO A 263 9.74 -23.83 -38.41
N ARG A 264 10.66 -23.98 -37.44
CA ARG A 264 11.23 -25.23 -36.95
C ARG A 264 10.46 -25.87 -35.78
N MET A 265 9.55 -25.16 -35.13
CA MET A 265 8.80 -25.73 -34.00
C MET A 265 7.65 -26.60 -34.52
N LYS A 266 7.58 -27.87 -34.10
CA LYS A 266 6.56 -28.79 -34.62
C LYS A 266 5.16 -28.30 -34.21
N PRO A 267 4.12 -28.47 -35.04
CA PRO A 267 2.76 -28.03 -34.73
C PRO A 267 2.24 -28.53 -33.37
N ASN A 268 2.56 -29.77 -33.01
CA ASN A 268 2.16 -30.37 -31.73
C ASN A 268 2.86 -29.71 -30.52
N GLU A 269 4.14 -29.35 -30.67
CA GLU A 269 4.90 -28.65 -29.62
C GLU A 269 4.36 -27.23 -29.40
N ARG A 270 3.99 -26.54 -30.49
CA ARG A 270 3.33 -25.23 -30.42
C ARG A 270 1.97 -25.31 -29.72
N CYS A 271 1.17 -26.32 -30.01
CA CYS A 271 -0.12 -26.53 -29.35
C CYS A 271 0.04 -26.83 -27.85
N ALA A 272 0.99 -27.71 -27.49
CA ALA A 272 1.29 -28.03 -26.09
C ALA A 272 1.79 -26.81 -25.31
N MET A 273 2.65 -26.00 -25.92
CA MET A 273 3.15 -24.76 -25.33
C MET A 273 2.03 -23.74 -25.11
N LEU A 274 1.13 -23.57 -26.09
CA LEU A 274 -0.01 -22.67 -25.95
C LEU A 274 -0.96 -23.12 -24.83
N TYR A 275 -1.25 -24.42 -24.74
CA TYR A 275 -2.06 -24.96 -23.65
C TYR A 275 -1.43 -24.69 -22.28
N ARG A 276 -0.12 -24.90 -22.14
CA ARG A 276 0.62 -24.61 -20.91
C ARG A 276 0.52 -23.12 -20.52
N ILE A 277 0.68 -22.22 -21.48
CA ILE A 277 0.56 -20.77 -21.26
C ILE A 277 -0.83 -20.40 -20.73
N LEU A 278 -1.90 -20.98 -21.32
CA LEU A 278 -3.27 -20.73 -20.89
C LEU A 278 -3.50 -21.20 -19.45
N VAL A 279 -2.97 -22.38 -19.09
CA VAL A 279 -3.04 -22.92 -17.72
C VAL A 279 -2.27 -22.02 -16.74
N ASP A 280 -1.04 -21.63 -17.08
CA ASP A 280 -0.19 -20.79 -16.23
C ASP A 280 -0.80 -19.40 -15.99
N HIS A 281 -1.42 -18.81 -17.02
CA HIS A 281 -2.14 -17.55 -16.88
C HIS A 281 -3.38 -17.70 -15.98
N ASN A 282 -4.22 -18.71 -16.20
CA ASN A 282 -5.41 -18.95 -15.36
C ASN A 282 -5.05 -19.20 -13.90
N LYS A 283 -3.99 -19.97 -13.64
CA LYS A 283 -3.45 -20.19 -12.31
C LYS A 283 -3.04 -18.86 -11.66
N THR A 284 -2.33 -18.01 -12.40
CA THR A 284 -1.91 -16.69 -11.91
C THR A 284 -3.13 -15.79 -11.60
N CYS A 285 -4.17 -15.80 -12.44
CA CYS A 285 -5.41 -15.07 -12.16
C CYS A 285 -6.09 -15.54 -10.87
N SER A 286 -6.16 -16.86 -10.65
CA SER A 286 -6.74 -17.42 -9.42
C SER A 286 -5.96 -16.99 -8.18
N GLU A 287 -4.63 -17.02 -8.23
CA GLU A 287 -3.77 -16.58 -7.14
C GLU A 287 -3.97 -15.09 -6.81
N ILE A 288 -4.14 -14.24 -7.83
CA ILE A 288 -4.44 -12.81 -7.63
C ILE A 288 -5.80 -12.62 -6.98
N HIS A 289 -6.82 -13.36 -7.42
CA HIS A 289 -8.14 -13.31 -6.82
C HIS A 289 -8.10 -13.65 -5.32
N ASP A 290 -7.38 -14.72 -4.96
CA ASP A 290 -7.18 -15.12 -3.58
C ASP A 290 -6.43 -14.07 -2.76
N CYS A 291 -5.41 -13.43 -3.34
CA CYS A 291 -4.69 -12.33 -2.71
C CYS A 291 -5.56 -11.08 -2.53
N ASN A 292 -6.39 -10.77 -3.53
CA ASN A 292 -7.24 -9.59 -3.54
C ASN A 292 -8.28 -9.62 -2.41
N ARG A 293 -8.72 -10.80 -1.95
CA ARG A 293 -9.66 -10.94 -0.82
C ARG A 293 -9.17 -10.25 0.47
N PHE A 294 -7.85 -10.22 0.70
CA PHE A 294 -7.22 -9.49 1.80
C PHE A 294 -6.89 -8.04 1.39
N TRP A 295 -6.18 -7.86 0.29
CA TRP A 295 -5.63 -6.56 -0.10
C TRP A 295 -6.69 -5.55 -0.53
N SER A 296 -7.86 -5.99 -0.99
CA SER A 296 -9.00 -5.10 -1.31
C SER A 296 -9.50 -4.32 -0.09
N LYS A 297 -9.49 -4.93 1.10
CA LYS A 297 -9.85 -4.26 2.36
C LYS A 297 -8.78 -3.24 2.75
N TYR A 298 -7.52 -3.59 2.60
CA TYR A 298 -6.39 -2.69 2.84
C TYR A 298 -6.46 -1.46 1.93
N ILE A 299 -6.69 -1.70 0.64
CA ILE A 299 -6.86 -0.67 -0.39
C ILE A 299 -8.03 0.25 0.00
N MET A 300 -9.22 -0.29 0.27
CA MET A 300 -10.39 0.50 0.63
C MET A 300 -10.12 1.43 1.82
N GLN A 301 -9.58 0.88 2.91
CA GLN A 301 -9.26 1.67 4.11
C GLN A 301 -8.25 2.78 3.81
N THR A 302 -7.25 2.47 2.98
CA THR A 302 -6.23 3.43 2.56
C THR A 302 -6.86 4.55 1.73
N TYR A 303 -7.61 4.24 0.66
CA TYR A 303 -8.23 5.27 -0.18
C TYR A 303 -9.22 6.14 0.59
N PHE A 304 -10.12 5.54 1.37
CA PHE A 304 -11.16 6.29 2.08
C PHE A 304 -10.57 7.30 3.07
N LEU A 305 -9.60 6.89 3.89
CA LEU A 305 -9.01 7.76 4.91
C LEU A 305 -7.94 8.69 4.33
N PHE A 306 -7.18 8.25 3.32
CA PHE A 306 -6.11 9.08 2.76
C PHE A 306 -6.65 10.20 1.86
N ILE A 307 -7.75 9.97 1.15
CA ILE A 307 -8.41 11.07 0.42
C ILE A 307 -8.95 12.10 1.42
N ALA A 308 -9.63 11.65 2.48
CA ALA A 308 -10.16 12.54 3.51
C ALA A 308 -9.06 13.38 4.18
N ILE A 309 -7.95 12.75 4.56
CA ILE A 309 -6.84 13.47 5.20
C ILE A 309 -6.16 14.43 4.22
N ILE A 310 -5.95 14.06 2.95
CA ILE A 310 -5.37 14.95 1.94
C ILE A 310 -6.24 16.20 1.76
N CYS A 311 -7.56 16.04 1.59
CA CYS A 311 -8.47 17.17 1.45
C CYS A 311 -8.42 18.08 2.70
N TYR A 312 -8.47 17.49 3.89
CA TYR A 312 -8.42 18.22 5.15
C TYR A 312 -7.10 18.98 5.33
N THR A 313 -5.96 18.30 5.22
CA THR A 313 -4.64 18.91 5.47
C THR A 313 -4.28 19.92 4.40
N THR A 314 -4.68 19.72 3.15
CA THR A 314 -4.53 20.73 2.08
C THR A 314 -5.36 21.97 2.41
N PHE A 315 -6.60 21.81 2.85
CA PHE A 315 -7.43 22.94 3.26
C PHE A 315 -6.79 23.74 4.42
N GLN A 316 -6.33 23.03 5.46
CA GLN A 316 -5.69 23.65 6.62
C GLN A 316 -4.36 24.34 6.28
N THR A 317 -3.63 23.84 5.27
CA THR A 317 -2.33 24.40 4.86
C THR A 317 -2.50 25.73 4.14
N PHE A 318 -3.44 25.82 3.20
CA PHE A 318 -3.57 26.95 2.29
C PHE A 318 -4.58 28.00 2.75
N PHE A 319 -5.71 27.57 3.32
CA PHE A 319 -6.87 28.47 3.51
C PHE A 319 -7.13 28.85 4.96
N THR A 320 -6.39 28.31 5.92
CA THR A 320 -6.62 28.61 7.34
C THR A 320 -5.48 29.44 7.93
N TYR A 321 -5.84 30.40 8.80
CA TYR A 321 -4.85 31.14 9.60
C TYR A 321 -4.22 30.21 10.63
N ASN A 322 -2.99 29.80 10.36
CA ASN A 322 -2.26 28.79 11.12
C ASN A 322 -0.80 29.23 11.24
N ASN A 323 -0.18 28.95 12.38
CA ASN A 323 1.26 29.15 12.57
C ASN A 323 2.06 28.38 11.50
N THR A 324 3.21 28.92 11.09
CA THR A 324 4.08 28.29 10.08
C THR A 324 4.40 26.82 10.39
N THR A 325 4.63 26.49 11.66
CA THR A 325 4.88 25.11 12.11
C THR A 325 3.70 24.17 11.80
N VAL A 326 2.47 24.64 12.01
CA VAL A 326 1.25 23.85 11.77
C VAL A 326 1.06 23.66 10.26
N ARG A 327 1.28 24.71 9.47
CA ARG A 327 1.23 24.62 8.00
C ARG A 327 2.25 23.64 7.45
N LEU A 328 3.50 23.68 7.94
CA LEU A 328 4.55 22.73 7.55
C LEU A 328 4.18 21.29 7.93
N PHE A 329 3.60 21.07 9.11
CA PHE A 329 3.12 19.76 9.54
C PHE A 329 1.99 19.23 8.64
N MET A 330 0.99 20.07 8.34
CA MET A 330 -0.14 19.70 7.48
C MET A 330 0.33 19.42 6.05
N PHE A 331 1.19 20.28 5.50
CA PHE A 331 1.79 20.07 4.18
C PHE A 331 2.60 18.76 4.11
N SER A 332 3.45 18.51 5.11
CA SER A 332 4.23 17.27 5.20
C SER A 332 3.32 16.05 5.26
N THR A 333 2.20 16.15 5.99
CA THR A 333 1.19 15.08 6.08
C THR A 333 0.52 14.84 4.73
N THR A 334 0.15 15.89 4.00
CA THR A 334 -0.39 15.79 2.63
C THR A 334 0.59 15.06 1.71
N VAL A 335 1.87 15.47 1.72
CA VAL A 335 2.91 14.89 0.87
C VAL A 335 3.14 13.41 1.19
N VAL A 336 3.29 13.05 2.46
CA VAL A 336 3.51 11.65 2.87
C VAL A 336 2.32 10.77 2.48
N THR A 337 1.10 11.24 2.76
CA THR A 337 -0.13 10.51 2.44
C THR A 337 -0.28 10.33 0.93
N GLY A 338 -0.08 11.41 0.16
CA GLY A 338 -0.10 11.38 -1.30
C GLY A 338 0.93 10.40 -1.86
N LEU A 339 2.17 10.43 -1.37
CA LEU A 339 3.23 9.51 -1.81
C LEU A 339 2.87 8.04 -1.57
N ILE A 340 2.30 7.71 -0.41
CA ILE A 340 1.87 6.32 -0.12
C ILE A 340 0.73 5.92 -1.06
N LEU A 341 -0.27 6.78 -1.23
CA LEU A 341 -1.42 6.53 -2.11
C LEU A 341 -0.98 6.32 -3.57
N THR A 342 -0.12 7.20 -4.10
CA THR A 342 0.49 7.10 -5.43
C THR A 342 1.24 5.80 -5.60
N LYS A 343 2.06 5.43 -4.61
CA LYS A 343 2.88 4.22 -4.66
C LYS A 343 2.03 2.94 -4.66
N VAL A 344 0.97 2.87 -3.86
CA VAL A 344 0.01 1.75 -3.87
C VAL A 344 -0.70 1.69 -5.22
N SER A 345 -1.18 2.84 -5.69
CA SER A 345 -1.90 2.96 -6.96
C SER A 345 -1.06 2.46 -8.13
N ILE A 346 0.15 3.01 -8.30
CA ILE A 346 1.06 2.62 -9.40
C ILE A 346 1.44 1.15 -9.34
N ALA A 347 1.66 0.58 -8.15
CA ALA A 347 1.99 -0.84 -8.03
C ALA A 347 0.85 -1.73 -8.55
N ALA A 348 -0.39 -1.41 -8.19
CA ALA A 348 -1.57 -2.11 -8.67
C ALA A 348 -1.81 -1.88 -10.17
N SER A 349 -1.78 -0.63 -10.65
CA SER A 349 -2.01 -0.29 -12.06
C SER A 349 -1.00 -0.96 -13.00
N ARG A 350 0.26 -1.10 -12.57
CA ARG A 350 1.29 -1.81 -13.33
C ARG A 350 1.00 -3.29 -13.49
N LEU A 351 0.45 -3.92 -12.46
CA LEU A 351 0.05 -5.31 -12.52
C LEU A 351 -1.07 -5.48 -13.54
N THR A 352 -2.13 -4.67 -13.46
CA THR A 352 -3.23 -4.68 -14.43
C THR A 352 -2.72 -4.54 -15.86
N ASN A 353 -1.87 -3.55 -16.12
CA ASN A 353 -1.36 -3.33 -17.47
C ASN A 353 -0.58 -4.53 -18.00
N GLU A 354 0.32 -5.12 -17.19
CA GLU A 354 1.09 -6.31 -17.59
C GLU A 354 0.21 -7.55 -17.79
N ALA A 355 -0.88 -7.71 -17.02
CA ALA A 355 -1.84 -8.78 -17.22
C ALA A 355 -2.57 -8.65 -18.58
N HIS A 356 -3.04 -7.44 -18.90
CA HIS A 356 -3.77 -7.17 -20.14
C HIS A 356 -2.88 -7.08 -21.39
N LEU A 357 -1.57 -6.87 -21.27
CA LEU A 357 -0.65 -6.98 -22.41
C LEU A 357 -0.72 -8.36 -23.09
N SER A 358 -1.06 -9.41 -22.34
CA SER A 358 -1.25 -10.78 -22.85
C SER A 358 -2.32 -10.84 -23.95
N TYR A 359 -3.37 -10.03 -23.83
CA TYR A 359 -4.50 -10.00 -24.77
C TYR A 359 -4.04 -9.62 -26.18
N GLY A 360 -3.32 -8.51 -26.31
CA GLY A 360 -2.84 -8.03 -27.62
C GLY A 360 -1.89 -9.03 -28.30
N ARG A 361 -1.09 -9.75 -27.52
CA ARG A 361 -0.18 -10.79 -28.03
C ARG A 361 -0.94 -12.05 -28.43
N LEU A 362 -1.92 -12.49 -27.64
CA LEU A 362 -2.72 -13.69 -27.94
C LEU A 362 -3.57 -13.52 -29.20
N ILE A 363 -4.09 -12.32 -29.49
CA ILE A 363 -4.77 -12.03 -30.75
C ILE A 363 -3.84 -12.33 -31.94
N ARG A 364 -2.58 -11.92 -31.88
CA ARG A 364 -1.63 -12.19 -32.96
C ARG A 364 -1.42 -13.70 -33.17
N VAL A 365 -1.42 -14.47 -32.08
CA VAL A 365 -1.32 -15.93 -32.14
C VAL A 365 -2.52 -16.52 -32.88
N THR A 366 -3.75 -15.99 -32.73
CA THR A 366 -4.95 -16.56 -33.37
C THR A 366 -4.93 -16.59 -34.90
N PHE A 367 -4.08 -15.77 -35.55
CA PHE A 367 -3.96 -15.78 -37.01
C PHE A 367 -3.26 -17.02 -37.57
N ASN A 368 -2.61 -17.81 -36.71
CA ASN A 368 -2.00 -19.08 -37.10
C ASN A 368 -3.04 -20.20 -37.19
N LYS A 369 -2.79 -21.19 -38.07
CA LYS A 369 -3.62 -22.39 -38.17
C LYS A 369 -3.37 -23.32 -36.97
N TYR A 370 -4.41 -23.57 -36.19
CA TYR A 370 -4.40 -24.52 -35.07
C TYR A 370 -5.56 -25.50 -35.20
N PRO A 371 -5.51 -26.66 -34.51
CA PRO A 371 -6.66 -27.54 -34.37
C PRO A 371 -7.89 -26.78 -33.84
N VAL A 372 -9.08 -27.18 -34.31
CA VAL A 372 -10.36 -26.51 -33.99
C VAL A 372 -10.56 -26.35 -32.49
N GLU A 373 -10.27 -27.39 -31.71
CA GLU A 373 -10.39 -27.39 -30.25
C GLU A 373 -9.55 -26.28 -29.59
N LEU A 374 -8.30 -26.11 -30.03
CA LEU A 374 -7.39 -25.09 -29.51
C LEU A 374 -7.83 -23.69 -29.93
N GLN A 375 -8.38 -23.53 -31.15
CA GLN A 375 -8.94 -22.26 -31.60
C GLN A 375 -10.15 -21.83 -30.75
N ILE A 376 -11.03 -22.77 -30.39
CA ILE A 376 -12.17 -22.51 -29.52
C ILE A 376 -11.68 -22.09 -28.12
N GLN A 377 -10.74 -22.83 -27.54
CA GLN A 377 -10.16 -22.48 -26.23
C GLN A 377 -9.48 -21.11 -26.24
N LEU A 378 -8.70 -20.79 -27.28
CA LEU A 378 -8.03 -19.51 -27.43
C LEU A 378 -9.03 -18.36 -27.59
N ARG A 379 -10.11 -18.55 -28.38
CA ARG A 379 -11.18 -17.55 -28.50
C ARG A 379 -11.91 -17.31 -27.20
N MET A 380 -12.31 -18.38 -26.48
CA MET A 380 -12.93 -18.26 -25.16
C MET A 380 -12.02 -17.52 -24.17
N PHE A 381 -10.71 -17.79 -24.23
CA PHE A 381 -9.74 -17.15 -23.36
C PHE A 381 -9.55 -15.66 -23.68
N ILE A 382 -9.44 -15.31 -24.96
CA ILE A 382 -9.38 -13.91 -25.42
C ILE A 382 -10.63 -13.15 -25.00
N GLN A 383 -11.81 -13.77 -25.13
CA GLN A 383 -13.08 -13.17 -24.71
C GLN A 383 -13.12 -12.92 -23.19
N ARG A 384 -12.54 -13.82 -22.37
CA ARG A 384 -12.39 -13.60 -20.92
C ARG A 384 -11.42 -12.47 -20.60
N LEU A 385 -10.31 -12.39 -21.33
CA LEU A 385 -9.30 -11.32 -21.19
C LEU A 385 -9.82 -9.94 -21.62
N SER A 386 -10.76 -9.88 -22.56
CA SER A 386 -11.47 -8.65 -22.92
C SER A 386 -12.56 -8.26 -21.92
N GLY A 387 -12.89 -9.15 -20.98
CA GLY A 387 -13.95 -8.97 -19.99
C GLY A 387 -13.45 -8.26 -18.72
N PRO A 388 -13.69 -8.82 -17.51
CA PRO A 388 -13.33 -8.16 -16.27
C PRO A 388 -11.81 -7.99 -16.16
N THR A 389 -11.41 -6.82 -15.71
CA THR A 389 -10.00 -6.44 -15.65
C THR A 389 -9.24 -7.22 -14.59
N ILE A 390 -8.05 -7.71 -14.90
CA ILE A 390 -7.30 -8.57 -13.97
C ILE A 390 -6.37 -7.69 -13.13
N GLY A 391 -6.72 -7.49 -11.86
CA GLY A 391 -5.93 -6.62 -10.99
C GLY A 391 -6.37 -6.64 -9.52
N PHE A 392 -5.91 -5.63 -8.78
CA PHE A 392 -6.37 -5.39 -7.42
C PHE A 392 -7.56 -4.43 -7.42
N TYR A 393 -8.53 -4.74 -6.57
CA TYR A 393 -9.79 -4.01 -6.48
C TYR A 393 -9.97 -3.33 -5.13
N CYS A 394 -10.76 -2.27 -5.13
CA CYS A 394 -11.23 -1.59 -3.92
C CYS A 394 -12.59 -2.17 -3.50
N LEU A 395 -12.60 -3.31 -2.77
CA LEU A 395 -13.81 -4.03 -2.32
C LEU A 395 -14.89 -4.16 -3.41
N ASP A 396 -14.49 -4.47 -4.65
CA ASP A 396 -15.34 -4.60 -5.84
C ASP A 396 -16.08 -3.32 -6.30
N ILE A 397 -15.78 -2.15 -5.71
CA ILE A 397 -16.32 -0.85 -6.16
C ILE A 397 -15.68 -0.44 -7.49
N PHE A 398 -14.35 -0.48 -7.55
CA PHE A 398 -13.59 -0.18 -8.74
C PHE A 398 -12.24 -0.89 -8.71
N GLU A 399 -11.65 -1.03 -9.90
CA GLU A 399 -10.30 -1.55 -10.08
C GLU A 399 -9.27 -0.41 -10.07
N ILE A 400 -8.09 -0.68 -9.54
CA ILE A 400 -6.98 0.27 -9.59
C ILE A 400 -6.25 0.15 -10.94
N THR A 401 -6.63 1.01 -11.88
CA THR A 401 -5.92 1.21 -13.15
C THR A 401 -5.17 2.54 -13.17
N TYR A 402 -4.37 2.80 -14.21
CA TYR A 402 -3.77 4.11 -14.41
C TYR A 402 -4.84 5.19 -14.63
N SER A 403 -5.94 4.85 -15.31
CA SER A 403 -7.06 5.75 -15.54
C SER A 403 -7.76 6.09 -14.23
N THR A 404 -8.08 5.09 -13.41
CA THR A 404 -8.70 5.31 -12.09
C THR A 404 -7.84 6.21 -11.21
N TYR A 405 -6.53 5.97 -11.18
CA TYR A 405 -5.60 6.81 -10.43
C TYR A 405 -5.54 8.25 -10.96
N ALA A 406 -5.51 8.44 -12.28
CA ALA A 406 -5.54 9.77 -12.89
C ALA A 406 -6.85 10.52 -12.57
N SER A 407 -7.99 9.83 -12.61
CA SER A 407 -9.29 10.40 -12.23
C SER A 407 -9.32 10.83 -10.77
N ILE A 408 -8.68 10.09 -9.87
CA ILE A 408 -8.59 10.44 -8.44
C ILE A 408 -7.72 11.69 -8.24
N ILE A 409 -6.56 11.78 -8.91
CA ILE A 409 -5.73 12.99 -8.85
C ILE A 409 -6.50 14.19 -9.43
N ALA A 410 -7.18 14.00 -10.55
CA ALA A 410 -7.99 15.05 -11.17
C ALA A 410 -9.10 15.52 -10.22
N ALA A 411 -9.81 14.60 -9.55
CA ALA A 411 -10.82 14.93 -8.57
C ALA A 411 -10.25 15.67 -7.35
N LEU A 412 -9.07 15.27 -6.85
CA LEU A 412 -8.37 16.01 -5.78
C LEU A 412 -7.98 17.42 -6.22
N GLY A 413 -7.47 17.57 -7.45
CA GLY A 413 -7.12 18.86 -8.03
C GLY A 413 -8.35 19.75 -8.27
N GLN A 414 -9.44 19.20 -8.81
CA GLN A 414 -10.71 19.90 -8.99
C GLN A 414 -11.28 20.36 -7.66
N ASN A 415 -11.31 19.49 -6.63
CA ASN A 415 -11.74 19.89 -5.29
C ASN A 415 -10.88 21.02 -4.72
N PHE A 416 -9.57 21.00 -4.95
CA PHE A 416 -8.69 22.08 -4.51
C PHE A 416 -8.99 23.40 -5.23
N LEU A 417 -9.18 23.37 -6.55
CA LEU A 417 -9.54 24.55 -7.34
C LEU A 417 -10.92 25.10 -6.97
N LEU A 418 -11.92 24.23 -6.77
CA LEU A 418 -13.26 24.64 -6.32
C LEU A 418 -13.22 25.35 -4.96
N VAL A 419 -12.36 24.89 -4.05
CA VAL A 419 -12.14 25.57 -2.78
C VAL A 419 -11.48 26.94 -2.99
N ILE A 420 -10.50 27.06 -3.89
CA ILE A 420 -9.91 28.36 -4.24
C ILE A 420 -10.99 29.32 -4.74
N ASP A 421 -11.80 28.90 -5.71
CA ASP A 421 -12.86 29.72 -6.29
C ASP A 421 -13.86 30.14 -5.22
N PHE A 422 -14.30 29.20 -4.37
CA PHE A 422 -15.20 29.50 -3.26
C PHE A 422 -14.61 30.54 -2.30
N VAL A 423 -13.33 30.42 -1.95
CA VAL A 423 -12.63 31.37 -1.08
C VAL A 423 -12.50 32.74 -1.73
N GLN A 424 -12.21 32.80 -3.03
CA GLN A 424 -12.11 34.06 -3.79
C GLN A 424 -13.46 34.76 -3.92
N SER A 425 -14.52 34.03 -4.31
CA SER A 425 -15.87 34.59 -4.39
C SER A 425 -16.36 35.11 -3.04
N TYR A 426 -16.02 34.42 -1.94
CA TYR A 426 -16.35 34.90 -0.60
C TYR A 426 -15.57 36.18 -0.23
N ALA A 427 -14.29 36.26 -0.59
CA ALA A 427 -13.50 37.48 -0.37
C ALA A 427 -14.06 38.68 -1.16
N GLN A 428 -14.51 38.46 -2.40
CA GLN A 428 -15.15 39.50 -3.22
C GLN A 428 -16.50 39.94 -2.63
N LEU A 429 -17.35 39.00 -2.20
CA LEU A 429 -18.60 39.33 -1.50
C LEU A 429 -18.35 40.11 -0.20
N LYS A 430 -17.24 39.82 0.50
CA LYS A 430 -16.82 40.60 1.65
C LYS A 430 -16.49 42.03 1.25
N GLU A 431 -15.71 42.25 0.20
CA GLU A 431 -15.38 43.60 -0.28
C GLU A 431 -16.61 44.38 -0.77
N GLU A 432 -17.58 43.71 -1.41
CA GLU A 432 -18.83 44.34 -1.88
C GLU A 432 -19.82 44.68 -0.75
N HIS A 433 -19.90 43.86 0.31
CA HIS A 433 -20.86 44.07 1.42
C HIS A 433 -20.28 44.80 2.65
N TYR A 434 -18.96 44.94 2.81
CA TYR A 434 -18.33 45.62 3.96
C TYR A 434 -18.23 47.16 3.84
N THR A 435 -19.20 47.81 3.19
CA THR A 435 -19.55 49.20 3.53
C THR A 435 -20.58 49.30 4.66
N SER A 436 -21.13 48.17 5.14
CA SER A 436 -21.98 48.12 6.32
C SER A 436 -21.62 46.93 7.21
N SER A 437 -21.45 47.22 8.49
CA SER A 437 -20.88 46.41 9.57
C SER A 437 -21.57 45.05 9.85
N GLU A 438 -20.79 44.18 10.50
CA GLU A 438 -21.17 42.96 11.26
C GLU A 438 -21.19 41.61 10.52
N LEU A 439 -20.00 41.02 10.25
CA LEU A 439 -19.85 39.55 10.25
C LEU A 439 -18.41 39.09 10.52
N ASP A 440 -17.95 39.24 11.76
CA ASP A 440 -16.55 39.00 12.15
C ASP A 440 -16.14 37.51 12.02
N ILE A 441 -15.62 37.14 10.85
CA ILE A 441 -14.88 35.89 10.56
C ILE A 441 -13.43 36.25 10.18
N SER A 442 -12.87 37.30 10.81
CA SER A 442 -11.51 37.78 10.57
C SER A 442 -10.41 36.71 10.80
N ASP A 443 -10.70 35.67 11.58
CA ASP A 443 -9.75 34.61 11.94
C ASP A 443 -9.56 33.49 10.90
N VAL A 444 -10.27 33.51 9.76
CA VAL A 444 -10.16 32.41 8.76
C VAL A 444 -9.31 32.79 7.54
N PHE A 445 -9.28 34.05 7.08
CA PHE A 445 -8.93 34.35 5.68
C PHE A 445 -7.96 35.51 5.40
N ASN A 446 -6.94 35.77 6.24
CA ASN A 446 -5.91 36.76 5.88
C ASN A 446 -4.74 36.21 5.04
N ALA A 447 -4.70 34.91 4.73
CA ALA A 447 -3.56 34.29 4.02
C ALA A 447 -3.63 34.38 2.48
N THR A 448 -4.83 34.59 1.91
CA THR A 448 -5.01 34.69 0.46
C THR A 448 -4.41 35.98 -0.11
N PHE A 449 -4.28 37.02 0.73
CA PHE A 449 -3.74 38.32 0.30
C PHE A 449 -2.22 38.28 0.07
N SER A 450 -1.47 37.41 0.76
CA SER A 450 0.00 37.34 0.58
C SER A 450 0.43 36.51 -0.62
N LEU A 451 -0.39 35.56 -1.08
CA LEU A 451 -0.06 34.72 -2.24
C LEU A 451 -0.32 35.47 -3.56
N ASN A 452 -1.39 36.26 -3.63
CA ASN A 452 -1.65 37.12 -4.78
C ASN A 452 -0.62 38.25 -4.90
N THR A 453 -0.14 38.83 -3.80
CA THR A 453 0.96 39.81 -3.86
C THR A 453 2.27 39.16 -4.33
N LEU A 454 2.64 37.98 -3.80
CA LEU A 454 3.84 37.25 -4.23
C LEU A 454 3.79 36.81 -5.70
N VAL A 455 2.65 36.29 -6.16
CA VAL A 455 2.47 35.88 -7.56
C VAL A 455 2.44 37.11 -8.48
N SER A 456 1.84 38.22 -8.04
CA SER A 456 1.87 39.47 -8.84
C SER A 456 3.26 40.11 -8.89
N GLU A 457 4.04 40.05 -7.81
CA GLU A 457 5.41 40.55 -7.75
C GLU A 457 6.36 39.69 -8.61
N GLU A 458 6.22 38.36 -8.58
CA GLU A 458 7.03 37.49 -9.46
C GLU A 458 6.66 37.65 -10.94
N ILE A 459 5.37 37.81 -11.28
CA ILE A 459 4.94 38.04 -12.67
C ILE A 459 5.43 39.40 -13.18
N ASN A 460 5.34 40.46 -12.37
CA ASN A 460 5.85 41.79 -12.74
C ASN A 460 7.38 41.79 -12.87
N MET A 461 8.10 41.12 -11.97
CA MET A 461 9.57 41.00 -12.03
C MET A 461 10.06 40.15 -13.22
N ILE A 462 9.24 39.21 -13.71
CA ILE A 462 9.51 38.46 -14.95
C ILE A 462 9.23 39.32 -16.20
N GLN A 463 8.18 40.14 -16.19
CA GLN A 463 7.91 41.09 -17.28
C GLN A 463 8.97 42.18 -17.39
N GLU A 464 9.49 42.68 -16.26
CA GLU A 464 10.52 43.72 -16.22
C GLU A 464 11.92 43.22 -16.63
N LYS A 465 12.14 41.90 -16.64
CA LYS A 465 13.37 41.26 -17.16
C LYS A 465 13.26 40.80 -18.61
N LEU A 466 12.08 40.88 -19.22
CA LEU A 466 11.80 40.48 -20.61
C LEU A 466 11.51 41.68 -21.54
N LEU A 467 11.46 42.89 -20.99
CA LEU A 467 11.60 44.18 -21.69
C LEU A 467 13.03 44.69 -21.51
#